data_AF-A0A945ABJ1-F1
#
_entry.id   AF-A0A945ABJ1-F1
#
_cell.length_a   1.000
_cell.length_b   1.000
_cell.length_c   1.000
_cell.angle_alpha   90.00
_cell.angle_beta   90.00
_cell.angle_gamma   90.00
#
_symmetry.space_group_name_H-M   'P 1'
#
loop_
_entity.id
_entity.type
_entity.pdbx_description
1 polymer ?
#
loop_
_entity_poly.entity_id
_entity_poly.type
_entity_poly.pdbx_seq_one_letter_code
_entity_poly.pdbx_strand_id
1 'polypeptide(L)'
;MVVEGQQDVGKVIWKGQTDDTAAPGQDTDIRPASSVDDDLALDLKQKERAAFDVFSEKIEEHDLPMKPVGVAWDTQGQIITFYFTANKRVDFRALVRDLARVYHRRIELRQISPRIEAQMMGGCGACGRELCCSSFIETPKTVPSQIAQAQTASQNLSKLVGVCGQLKCCLRYE
;
A
#
# COMPACT_ATOMS: atom_id res chain seq x y z
N MET A 1 -24.54 -0.09 -14.38
CA MET A 1 -23.72 1.08 -13.98
C MET A 1 -22.73 0.58 -12.94
N VAL A 2 -21.65 -0.03 -13.41
CA VAL A 2 -20.60 -0.63 -12.57
C VAL A 2 -19.34 0.13 -12.90
N VAL A 3 -18.67 0.61 -11.84
CA VAL A 3 -17.46 1.43 -11.92
C VAL A 3 -16.29 0.48 -12.16
N GLU A 4 -15.76 0.44 -13.39
CA GLU A 4 -14.49 -0.20 -13.68
C GLU A 4 -13.37 0.80 -13.40
N GLY A 5 -12.65 0.58 -12.31
CA GLY A 5 -11.39 1.28 -12.03
C GLY A 5 -10.31 0.70 -12.91
N GLN A 6 -9.84 1.49 -13.89
CA GLN A 6 -8.63 1.19 -14.64
C GLN A 6 -7.41 1.36 -13.73
N GLN A 7 -6.56 0.33 -13.75
CA GLN A 7 -5.23 0.32 -13.15
C GLN A 7 -4.31 1.26 -13.92
N ASP A 8 -3.95 2.40 -13.31
CA ASP A 8 -2.97 3.35 -13.87
C ASP A 8 -1.61 3.21 -13.17
N VAL A 9 -0.92 2.09 -13.43
CA VAL A 9 0.55 2.05 -13.40
C VAL A 9 1.07 1.13 -14.50
N GLY A 10 1.96 1.66 -15.34
CA GLY A 10 2.95 0.83 -16.03
C GLY A 10 4.01 0.39 -15.03
N LYS A 11 4.20 -0.91 -14.86
CA LYS A 11 5.26 -1.49 -14.04
C LYS A 11 6.60 -1.22 -14.72
N VAL A 12 7.59 -0.68 -14.00
CA VAL A 12 8.96 -0.59 -14.52
C VAL A 12 9.57 -1.98 -14.45
N ILE A 13 9.78 -2.59 -15.62
CA ILE A 13 10.31 -3.93 -15.76
C ILE A 13 11.77 -3.84 -16.19
N TRP A 14 12.67 -4.47 -15.45
CA TRP A 14 14.07 -4.56 -15.83
C TRP A 14 14.23 -5.53 -17.00
N LYS A 15 15.19 -5.26 -17.89
CA LYS A 15 15.46 -6.10 -19.07
C LYS A 15 15.67 -7.56 -18.66
N GLY A 16 14.67 -8.41 -18.89
CA GLY A 16 14.67 -9.84 -18.53
C GLY A 16 13.52 -10.33 -17.63
N GLN A 17 12.63 -9.45 -17.16
CA GLN A 17 11.40 -9.83 -16.45
C GLN A 17 10.18 -9.82 -17.39
N THR A 18 9.24 -10.75 -17.22
CA THR A 18 7.91 -10.74 -17.86
C THR A 18 6.86 -10.21 -16.88
N ASP A 19 5.85 -9.51 -17.39
CA ASP A 19 4.72 -9.04 -16.58
C ASP A 19 3.61 -10.10 -16.53
N ASP A 20 3.68 -11.01 -15.57
CA ASP A 20 2.65 -12.05 -15.40
C ASP A 20 1.35 -11.52 -14.76
N THR A 21 1.28 -10.21 -14.46
CA THR A 21 0.14 -9.53 -13.81
C THR A 21 -0.86 -8.88 -14.78
N ALA A 22 -0.57 -8.83 -16.08
CA ALA A 22 -1.48 -8.24 -17.07
C ALA A 22 -2.68 -9.17 -17.35
N ALA A 23 -3.90 -8.66 -17.15
CA ALA A 23 -5.11 -9.36 -17.59
C ALA A 23 -5.13 -9.42 -19.14
N PRO A 24 -5.65 -10.51 -19.75
CA PRO A 24 -5.72 -10.62 -21.20
C PRO A 24 -6.58 -9.48 -21.77
N GLY A 25 -5.95 -8.53 -22.50
CA GLY A 25 -6.61 -7.41 -23.16
C GLY A 25 -6.13 -5.99 -22.78
N GLN A 26 -5.16 -5.84 -21.87
CA GLN A 26 -4.49 -4.55 -21.64
C GLN A 26 -3.30 -4.40 -22.59
N ASP A 27 -3.41 -3.46 -23.54
CA ASP A 27 -2.32 -3.11 -24.45
C ASP A 27 -1.31 -2.24 -23.69
N THR A 28 -0.38 -2.88 -22.98
CA THR A 28 0.73 -2.19 -22.31
C THR A 28 1.77 -1.81 -23.36
N ASP A 29 1.79 -0.54 -23.76
CA ASP A 29 2.86 0.05 -24.55
C ASP A 29 4.13 0.18 -23.69
N ILE A 30 4.93 -0.88 -23.65
CA ILE A 30 6.19 -0.92 -22.90
C ILE A 30 7.26 -0.23 -23.74
N ARG A 31 7.57 1.03 -23.39
CA ARG A 31 8.68 1.78 -23.99
C ARG A 31 9.79 2.08 -22.97
N PRO A 32 11.05 2.27 -23.41
CA PRO A 32 12.10 2.77 -22.55
C PRO A 32 11.69 4.09 -21.90
N ALA A 33 12.00 4.25 -20.61
CA ALA A 33 11.84 5.51 -19.91
C ALA A 33 12.68 6.59 -20.59
N SER A 34 12.07 7.74 -20.85
CA SER A 34 12.73 8.94 -21.36
C SER A 34 13.07 9.89 -20.20
N SER A 35 13.94 10.87 -20.44
CA SER A 35 14.26 11.88 -19.43
C SER A 35 13.03 12.67 -18.97
N VAL A 36 12.01 12.81 -19.81
CA VAL A 36 10.73 13.45 -19.45
C VAL A 36 9.96 12.62 -18.42
N ASP A 37 10.05 11.29 -18.49
CA ASP A 37 9.41 10.40 -17.53
C ASP A 37 10.12 10.47 -16.16
N ASP A 38 11.45 10.62 -16.16
CA ASP A 38 12.25 10.81 -14.95
C ASP A 38 11.92 12.15 -14.26
N ASP A 39 11.85 13.24 -15.03
CA ASP A 39 11.50 14.58 -14.52
C ASP A 39 10.08 14.59 -13.94
N LEU A 40 9.13 13.95 -14.61
CA LEU A 40 7.75 13.78 -14.12
C LEU A 40 7.74 12.99 -12.80
N ALA A 41 8.48 11.89 -12.72
CA ALA A 41 8.54 11.08 -11.49
C ALA A 41 9.10 11.88 -10.31
N LEU A 42 10.10 12.73 -10.55
CA LEU A 42 10.67 13.61 -9.52
C LEU A 42 9.66 14.68 -9.05
N ASP A 43 8.93 15.30 -9.99
CA ASP A 43 7.89 16.29 -9.68
C ASP A 43 6.74 15.66 -8.88
N LEU A 44 6.25 14.50 -9.30
CA LEU A 44 5.21 13.76 -8.58
C LEU A 44 5.66 13.42 -7.16
N LYS A 45 6.89 12.93 -6.99
CA LYS A 45 7.46 12.60 -5.67
C LYS A 45 7.54 13.83 -4.74
N GLN A 46 7.83 15.01 -5.28
CA GLN A 46 7.82 16.25 -4.51
C GLN A 46 6.40 16.64 -4.08
N LYS A 47 5.44 16.55 -5.01
CA LYS A 47 4.00 16.80 -4.72
C LYS A 47 3.44 15.82 -3.71
N GLU A 48 3.79 14.54 -3.81
CA GLU A 48 3.41 13.50 -2.85
C GLU A 48 3.93 13.79 -1.46
N ARG A 49 5.20 14.23 -1.35
CA ARG A 49 5.79 14.60 -0.06
C ARG A 49 5.08 15.79 0.58
N ALA A 50 4.88 16.88 -0.18
CA ALA A 50 4.14 18.03 0.32
C ALA A 50 2.70 17.67 0.71
N ALA A 51 2.07 16.79 -0.08
CA ALA A 51 0.72 16.33 0.21
C ALA A 51 0.62 15.44 1.46
N PHE A 52 1.66 14.65 1.73
CA PHE A 52 1.76 13.84 2.93
C PHE A 52 1.85 14.70 4.20
N ASP A 53 2.61 15.79 4.16
CA ASP A 53 2.77 16.71 5.29
C ASP A 53 1.41 17.36 5.64
N VAL A 54 0.71 17.90 4.65
CA VAL A 54 -0.64 18.46 4.81
C VAL A 54 -1.63 17.41 5.29
N PHE A 55 -1.55 16.19 4.77
CA PHE A 55 -2.44 15.10 5.19
C PHE A 55 -2.24 14.74 6.67
N SER A 56 -0.99 14.69 7.12
CA SER A 56 -0.65 14.40 8.51
C SER A 56 -1.18 15.50 9.44
N GLU A 57 -0.95 16.76 9.09
CA GLU A 57 -1.48 17.92 9.84
C GLU A 57 -3.01 17.89 9.94
N LYS A 58 -3.71 17.62 8.82
CA LYS A 58 -5.17 17.55 8.82
C LYS A 58 -5.73 16.34 9.58
N ILE A 59 -5.01 15.23 9.68
CA ILE A 59 -5.42 14.12 10.53
C ILE A 59 -5.39 14.54 12.00
N GLU A 60 -4.35 15.26 12.42
CA GLU A 60 -4.20 15.77 13.78
C GLU A 60 -5.25 16.82 14.12
N GLU A 61 -5.49 17.79 13.22
CA GLU A 61 -6.52 18.82 13.40
C GLU A 61 -7.93 18.24 13.59
N HIS A 62 -8.24 17.12 12.93
CA HIS A 62 -9.54 16.46 13.01
C HIS A 62 -9.61 15.38 14.11
N ASP A 63 -8.53 15.18 14.88
CA ASP A 63 -8.40 14.15 15.93
C ASP A 63 -8.85 12.74 15.47
N LEU A 64 -8.42 12.37 14.26
CA LEU A 64 -8.85 11.11 13.65
C LEU A 64 -7.96 9.94 14.14
N PRO A 65 -8.53 8.81 14.60
CA PRO A 65 -7.77 7.66 15.09
C PRO A 65 -7.21 6.80 13.95
N MET A 66 -6.38 7.42 13.10
CA MET A 66 -5.69 6.81 11.96
C MET A 66 -4.23 7.27 11.89
N LYS A 67 -3.40 6.50 11.19
CA LYS A 67 -2.00 6.84 10.92
C LYS A 67 -1.81 7.05 9.41
N PRO A 68 -1.23 8.19 8.96
CA PRO A 68 -0.89 8.38 7.57
C PRO A 68 0.27 7.45 7.18
N VAL A 69 0.19 6.85 5.99
CA VAL A 69 1.24 5.95 5.46
C VAL A 69 1.89 6.49 4.20
N GLY A 70 1.13 7.10 3.30
CA GLY A 70 1.69 7.66 2.08
C GLY A 70 0.65 8.38 1.23
N VAL A 71 1.13 9.05 0.19
CA VAL A 71 0.29 9.70 -0.82
C VAL A 71 0.82 9.30 -2.19
N ALA A 72 -0.08 9.02 -3.12
CA ALA A 72 0.25 8.80 -4.52
C ALA A 72 -0.55 9.76 -5.39
N TRP A 73 0.13 10.36 -6.37
CA TRP A 73 -0.51 11.11 -7.42
C TRP A 73 -0.66 10.24 -8.66
N ASP A 74 -1.83 10.28 -9.28
CA ASP A 74 -1.96 9.76 -10.63
C ASP A 74 -1.07 10.57 -11.59
N THR A 75 -0.55 9.89 -12.61
CA THR A 75 0.31 10.45 -13.65
C THR A 75 -0.34 11.63 -14.38
N GLN A 76 -1.67 11.66 -14.51
CA GLN A 76 -2.40 12.78 -15.09
C GLN A 76 -2.74 13.89 -14.07
N GLY A 77 -2.41 13.69 -12.79
CA GLY A 77 -2.67 14.63 -11.70
C GLY A 77 -4.15 14.83 -11.37
N GLN A 78 -5.02 13.91 -11.80
CA GLN A 78 -6.47 14.03 -11.61
C GLN A 78 -6.94 13.46 -10.28
N ILE A 79 -6.32 12.36 -9.85
CA ILE A 79 -6.65 11.63 -8.63
C ILE A 79 -5.45 11.65 -7.69
N ILE A 80 -5.72 12.01 -6.43
CA ILE A 80 -4.73 11.91 -5.35
C ILE A 80 -5.22 10.85 -4.38
N THR A 81 -4.39 9.82 -4.17
CA THR A 81 -4.71 8.71 -3.28
C THR A 81 -3.92 8.85 -1.98
N PHE A 82 -4.63 8.96 -0.86
CA PHE A 82 -4.06 9.00 0.48
C PHE A 82 -4.18 7.63 1.14
N TYR A 83 -3.05 7.06 1.55
CA TYR A 83 -2.98 5.78 2.23
C TYR A 83 -2.89 5.97 3.74
N PHE A 84 -3.71 5.22 4.47
CA PHE A 84 -3.72 5.27 5.93
C PHE A 84 -3.93 3.88 6.54
N THR A 85 -3.54 3.72 7.80
CA THR A 85 -3.89 2.57 8.63
C THR A 85 -4.76 3.00 9.80
N ALA A 86 -5.72 2.15 10.17
CA ALA A 86 -6.60 2.38 11.31
C ALA A 86 -7.05 1.04 11.89
N ASN A 87 -7.16 0.97 13.22
CA ASN A 87 -7.63 -0.23 13.93
C ASN A 87 -9.16 -0.28 14.07
N LYS A 88 -9.81 0.88 13.98
CA LYS A 88 -11.25 1.04 14.12
C LYS A 88 -11.81 1.77 12.89
N ARG A 89 -13.14 1.72 12.74
CA ARG A 89 -13.82 2.52 11.72
C ARG A 89 -13.60 4.00 12.00
N VAL A 90 -13.19 4.74 10.98
CA VAL A 90 -12.95 6.19 11.06
C VAL A 90 -13.94 6.91 10.15
N ASP A 91 -14.55 8.00 10.64
CA ASP A 91 -15.34 8.91 9.80
C ASP A 91 -14.45 10.03 9.28
N PHE A 92 -14.01 9.92 8.04
CA PHE A 92 -13.08 10.85 7.38
C PHE A 92 -13.79 11.85 6.46
N ARG A 93 -15.13 11.99 6.53
CA ARG A 93 -15.88 12.86 5.61
C ARG A 93 -15.45 14.33 5.67
N ALA A 94 -15.11 14.83 6.86
CA ALA A 94 -14.63 16.20 7.03
C ALA A 94 -13.24 16.38 6.42
N LEU A 95 -12.31 15.47 6.72
CA LEU A 95 -10.98 15.42 6.14
C LEU A 95 -10.99 15.41 4.60
N VAL A 96 -11.85 14.58 3.97
CA VAL A 96 -11.99 14.55 2.50
C VAL A 96 -12.38 15.91 1.94
N ARG A 97 -13.31 16.61 2.59
CA ARG A 97 -13.75 17.94 2.13
C ARG A 97 -12.62 18.96 2.22
N ASP A 98 -11.82 18.90 3.28
CA ASP A 98 -10.71 19.84 3.45
C ASP A 98 -9.58 19.55 2.47
N LEU A 99 -9.21 18.28 2.27
CA LEU A 99 -8.24 17.91 1.24
C LEU A 99 -8.72 18.28 -0.17
N ALA A 100 -10.02 18.09 -0.47
CA ALA A 100 -10.58 18.48 -1.75
C ALA A 100 -10.55 20.00 -1.98
N ARG A 101 -10.69 20.80 -0.91
CA ARG A 101 -10.53 22.26 -0.95
C ARG A 101 -9.09 22.69 -1.18
N VAL A 102 -8.12 21.97 -0.61
CA VAL A 102 -6.68 22.28 -0.77
C VAL A 102 -6.21 21.97 -2.20
N TYR A 103 -6.54 20.78 -2.70
CA TYR A 103 -5.98 20.31 -3.97
C TYR A 103 -6.86 20.59 -5.19
N HIS A 104 -8.16 20.82 -5.01
CA HIS A 104 -9.14 20.95 -6.10
C HIS A 104 -9.11 19.75 -7.06
N ARG A 105 -8.79 18.56 -6.55
CA ARG A 105 -8.71 17.29 -7.28
C ARG A 105 -9.63 16.24 -6.68
N ARG A 106 -9.79 15.12 -7.38
CA ARG A 106 -10.48 13.96 -6.82
C ARG A 106 -9.59 13.33 -5.75
N ILE A 107 -10.13 13.21 -4.55
CA ILE A 107 -9.44 12.62 -3.40
C ILE A 107 -9.95 11.20 -3.18
N GLU A 108 -9.04 10.24 -3.13
CA GLU A 108 -9.31 8.87 -2.71
C GLU A 108 -8.57 8.57 -1.41
N LEU A 109 -9.29 8.02 -0.43
CA LEU A 109 -8.72 7.52 0.81
C LEU A 109 -8.72 6.00 0.77
N ARG A 110 -7.54 5.40 0.91
CA ARG A 110 -7.37 3.95 0.91
C ARG A 110 -6.79 3.49 2.23
N GLN A 111 -7.55 2.65 2.93
CA GLN A 111 -7.04 1.94 4.09
C GLN A 111 -6.16 0.79 3.62
N ILE A 112 -4.92 0.74 4.09
CA ILE A 112 -4.04 -0.41 3.86
C ILE A 112 -4.02 -1.31 5.09
N SER A 113 -3.69 -2.59 4.90
CA SER A 113 -3.51 -3.49 6.04
C SER A 113 -2.15 -3.25 6.72
N PRO A 114 -2.01 -3.52 8.03
CA PRO A 114 -0.73 -3.43 8.73
C PRO A 114 0.37 -4.28 8.10
N ARG A 115 -0.02 -5.36 7.39
CA ARG A 115 0.92 -6.20 6.66
C ARG A 115 1.43 -5.55 5.39
N ILE A 116 0.56 -4.87 4.63
CA ILE A 116 0.98 -4.10 3.46
C ILE A 116 1.87 -2.93 3.90
N GLU A 117 1.57 -2.28 5.03
CA GLU A 117 2.46 -1.28 5.63
C GLU A 117 3.85 -1.88 5.91
N ALA A 118 3.92 -3.05 6.55
CA ALA A 118 5.19 -3.74 6.79
C ALA A 118 5.88 -4.20 5.50
N GLN A 119 5.13 -4.57 4.46
CA GLN A 119 5.68 -4.90 3.14
C GLN A 119 6.37 -3.68 2.51
N MET A 120 5.70 -2.52 2.56
CA MET A 120 6.21 -1.25 2.04
C MET A 120 7.45 -0.75 2.80
N MET A 121 7.47 -0.91 4.13
CA MET A 121 8.65 -0.56 4.92
C MET A 121 9.79 -1.56 4.79
N GLY A 122 9.47 -2.83 4.50
CA GLY A 122 10.45 -3.91 4.47
C GLY A 122 10.99 -4.29 5.84
N GLY A 123 12.14 -4.97 5.85
CA GLY A 123 12.86 -5.34 7.07
C GLY A 123 13.06 -6.85 7.23
N CYS A 124 13.44 -7.26 8.45
CA CYS A 124 13.73 -8.66 8.76
C CYS A 124 12.71 -9.26 9.73
N GLY A 125 12.30 -10.50 9.47
CA GLY A 125 11.50 -11.29 10.38
C GLY A 125 12.32 -11.84 11.55
N ALA A 126 11.64 -12.40 12.55
CA ALA A 126 12.28 -13.04 13.70
C ALA A 126 13.21 -14.22 13.35
N CYS A 127 13.10 -14.75 12.13
CA CYS A 127 14.00 -15.77 11.58
C CYS A 127 15.31 -15.20 11.02
N GLY A 128 15.53 -13.88 11.06
CA GLY A 128 16.72 -13.21 10.52
C GLY A 128 16.72 -13.02 9.00
N ARG A 129 15.68 -13.48 8.29
CA ARG A 129 15.49 -13.26 6.86
C ARG A 129 14.63 -12.05 6.59
N GLU A 130 14.66 -11.54 5.36
CA GLU A 130 13.72 -10.52 4.89
C GLU A 130 12.26 -10.96 5.13
N LEU A 131 11.37 -9.99 5.37
CA LEU A 131 9.93 -10.27 5.51
C LEU A 131 9.41 -11.02 4.29
N CYS A 132 8.72 -12.15 4.52
CA CYS A 132 8.24 -12.97 3.39
C CYS A 132 7.25 -12.22 2.49
N CYS A 133 6.50 -11.24 3.04
CA CYS A 133 5.65 -10.34 2.27
C CYS A 133 6.41 -9.31 1.42
N SER A 134 7.65 -8.98 1.77
CA SER A 134 8.50 -8.09 0.97
C SER A 134 9.38 -8.86 -0.03
N SER A 135 9.47 -10.18 0.13
CA SER A 135 10.35 -11.05 -0.67
C SER A 135 9.58 -11.82 -1.75
N PHE A 136 9.03 -13.00 -1.41
CA PHE A 136 8.44 -13.91 -2.41
C PHE A 136 6.90 -13.94 -2.42
N ILE A 137 6.25 -13.36 -1.41
CA ILE A 137 4.78 -13.30 -1.34
C ILE A 137 4.31 -11.95 -1.86
N GLU A 138 3.95 -11.90 -3.14
CA GLU A 138 3.52 -10.65 -3.81
C GLU A 138 2.20 -10.09 -3.24
N THR A 139 1.23 -10.97 -3.00
CA THR A 139 -0.11 -10.60 -2.47
C THR A 139 -0.37 -11.28 -1.13
N PRO A 140 0.08 -10.66 -0.03
CA PRO A 140 0.02 -11.32 1.25
C PRO A 140 -1.42 -11.38 1.78
N LYS A 141 -1.99 -12.60 1.84
CA LYS A 141 -3.33 -12.84 2.39
C LYS A 141 -3.29 -13.08 3.90
N THR A 142 -4.38 -12.76 4.59
CA THR A 142 -4.57 -13.07 6.00
C THR A 142 -4.46 -14.58 6.23
N VAL A 143 -3.73 -14.96 7.27
CA VAL A 143 -3.61 -16.36 7.67
C VAL A 143 -4.79 -16.70 8.58
N PRO A 144 -5.59 -17.75 8.28
CA PRO A 144 -6.67 -18.17 9.15
C PRO A 144 -6.15 -18.58 10.54
N SER A 145 -6.90 -18.24 11.59
CA SER A 145 -6.56 -18.61 12.97
C SER A 145 -6.50 -20.13 13.19
N GLN A 146 -7.23 -20.91 12.38
CA GLN A 146 -7.23 -22.38 12.40
C GLN A 146 -5.83 -22.96 12.15
N ILE A 147 -5.05 -22.37 11.23
CA ILE A 147 -3.68 -22.80 10.93
C ILE A 147 -2.80 -22.59 12.17
N ALA A 148 -2.94 -21.43 12.82
CA ALA A 148 -2.21 -21.17 14.06
C ALA A 148 -2.62 -22.18 15.15
N GLN A 149 -3.91 -22.43 15.35
CA GLN A 149 -4.41 -23.37 16.36
C GLN A 149 -3.91 -24.80 16.16
N ALA A 150 -3.82 -25.27 14.92
CA ALA A 150 -3.24 -26.58 14.58
C ALA A 150 -1.76 -26.69 15.01
N GLN A 151 -1.01 -25.58 14.96
CA GLN A 151 0.38 -25.53 15.43
C GLN A 151 0.51 -25.15 16.93
N THR A 152 -0.53 -24.59 17.54
CA THR A 152 -0.51 -24.07 18.93
C THR A 152 -0.47 -25.17 19.98
N ALA A 153 -0.73 -26.43 19.61
CA ALA A 153 -0.48 -27.58 20.50
C ALA A 153 0.99 -27.69 20.96
N SER A 154 1.92 -26.96 20.30
CA SER A 154 3.36 -27.01 20.54
C SER A 154 4.00 -25.64 20.89
N GLN A 155 3.36 -24.50 20.60
CA GLN A 155 4.02 -23.18 20.73
C GLN A 155 3.15 -22.05 21.29
N ASN A 156 3.80 -21.09 21.96
CA ASN A 156 3.20 -19.83 22.42
C ASN A 156 2.79 -18.95 21.23
N LEU A 157 1.57 -18.39 21.29
CA LEU A 157 0.98 -17.56 20.23
C LEU A 157 1.84 -16.35 19.84
N SER A 158 2.60 -15.77 20.78
CA SER A 158 3.51 -14.64 20.53
C SER A 158 4.61 -14.97 19.52
N LYS A 159 5.04 -16.24 19.44
CA LYS A 159 6.04 -16.68 18.46
C LYS A 159 5.47 -16.80 17.05
N LEU A 160 4.15 -16.85 16.89
CA LEU A 160 3.46 -16.95 15.60
C LEU A 160 3.11 -15.57 15.02
N VAL A 161 3.26 -14.50 15.81
CA VAL A 161 3.01 -13.13 15.37
C VAL A 161 4.24 -12.59 14.63
N GLY A 162 4.02 -11.94 13.50
CA GLY A 162 5.04 -11.26 12.71
C GLY A 162 5.21 -9.80 13.13
N VAL A 163 6.17 -9.10 12.49
CA VAL A 163 6.47 -7.69 12.77
C VAL A 163 5.25 -6.77 12.55
N CYS A 164 4.37 -7.13 11.63
CA CYS A 164 3.12 -6.41 11.36
C CYS A 164 2.00 -6.63 12.41
N GLY A 165 2.27 -7.36 13.49
CA GLY A 165 1.27 -7.69 14.52
C GLY A 165 0.21 -8.72 14.10
N GLN A 166 0.29 -9.23 12.86
CA GLN A 166 -0.56 -10.32 12.35
C GLN A 166 0.22 -11.64 12.39
N LEU A 167 -0.47 -12.77 12.24
CA LEU A 167 0.15 -14.09 12.09
C LEU A 167 1.21 -14.09 10.98
N LYS A 168 2.30 -14.84 11.13
CA LYS A 168 3.39 -14.94 10.15
C LYS A 168 2.86 -15.51 8.83
N CYS A 169 3.23 -14.89 7.71
CA CYS A 169 2.79 -15.30 6.37
C CYS A 169 3.37 -16.66 5.93
N CYS A 170 4.54 -17.05 6.45
CA CYS A 170 5.16 -18.35 6.18
C CYS A 170 4.34 -19.54 6.69
N LEU A 171 3.47 -19.34 7.69
CA LEU A 171 2.63 -20.41 8.27
C LEU A 171 1.67 -21.05 7.27
N ARG A 172 1.45 -20.46 6.09
CA ARG A 172 0.62 -21.06 5.04
C ARG A 172 1.35 -22.12 4.21
N TYR A 173 2.67 -22.21 4.37
CA TYR A 173 3.57 -23.05 3.58
C TYR A 173 4.34 -24.05 4.44
N GLU A 174 4.01 -24.12 5.73
CA GLU A 174 4.46 -25.12 6.70
C GLU A 174 3.39 -26.20 6.85
#